data_AF-A0A8I2E1P9-F1
#
_entry.id   AF-A0A8I2E1P9-F1
#
_cell.length_a   1.000
_cell.length_b   1.000
_cell.length_c   1.000
_cell.angle_alpha   90.00
_cell.angle_beta   90.00
_cell.angle_gamma   90.00
#
_symmetry.space_group_name_H-M   'P 1'
#
loop_
_entity.id
_entity.type
_entity.pdbx_description
1 polymer ?
#
loop_
_entity_poly.entity_id
_entity_poly.type
_entity_poly.pdbx_seq_one_letter_code
_entity_poly.pdbx_strand_id
1 'polypeptide(L)'
;MTDAPKHTVHSDTDSDGSDEAADRKVVEQEQAAIRDFVKGLSGDDIKSGNWFTKLAAHAMNTYTEKVDWQYFQNRYAGVPADAVVDQRIKMAARYAALEGGLSAGAYTAAVAATIGSLGGASPATVPAAVATVTVDVAFITQLQLRLAYDISVLYRVPLDVHDPDDLWKLIRVALTIKSGEAANKTVSKAVPLVVRPLVKRFYSGSTLAAGRALPVVGKHLLQRNIIKIGIPLIGVPLSVLLNRYTTLVAGRHARAVFRNEARVIELAEGISERSRHPQLMLWVAWLVIRANPKAGIADDEALLMRHLVRLVRERHEVVDERLAQVVDIDPAMVWKRVDAEPGDLDDVLDAAERVATVDGDVDSREKAILAELREHCSRD
;
A
#
# COMPACT_ATOMS: atom_id res chain seq x y z
N MET A 1 -33.14 35.38 42.13
CA MET A 1 -33.16 36.39 41.05
C MET A 1 -31.99 37.32 41.29
N THR A 2 -30.87 37.02 40.64
CA THR A 2 -29.62 37.79 40.71
C THR A 2 -28.80 37.41 39.49
N ASP A 3 -28.18 38.43 38.90
CA ASP A 3 -27.61 38.52 37.56
C ASP A 3 -26.68 37.40 37.10
N ALA A 4 -26.79 37.10 35.80
CA ALA A 4 -25.81 36.33 35.04
C ALA A 4 -24.63 37.22 34.61
N PRO A 5 -23.37 36.80 34.79
CA PRO A 5 -22.26 37.39 34.06
C PRO A 5 -22.03 36.63 32.74
N LYS A 6 -21.95 37.42 31.66
CA LYS A 6 -21.58 36.99 30.31
C LYS A 6 -20.19 36.34 30.31
N HIS A 7 -20.11 35.07 29.96
CA HIS A 7 -18.84 34.47 29.53
C HIS A 7 -18.52 34.95 28.12
N THR A 8 -17.49 35.78 28.01
CA THR A 8 -16.77 36.03 26.77
C THR A 8 -16.13 34.73 26.31
N VAL A 9 -16.63 34.20 25.18
CA VAL A 9 -15.96 33.15 24.41
C VAL A 9 -14.66 33.76 23.88
N HIS A 10 -13.54 33.36 24.45
CA HIS A 10 -12.24 33.55 23.80
C HIS A 10 -12.21 32.64 22.56
N SER A 11 -11.95 33.28 21.43
CA SER A 11 -11.86 32.72 20.09
C SER A 11 -10.63 31.81 19.94
N ASP A 12 -10.86 30.52 19.73
CA ASP A 12 -9.89 29.55 19.21
C ASP A 12 -9.63 29.82 17.70
N THR A 13 -8.95 30.91 17.35
CA THR A 13 -8.72 31.25 15.91
C THR A 13 -7.25 31.44 15.53
N ASP A 14 -6.31 31.43 16.49
CA ASP A 14 -4.92 31.79 16.19
C ASP A 14 -3.97 30.60 15.96
N SER A 15 -4.38 29.34 16.17
CA SER A 15 -3.51 28.17 15.93
C SER A 15 -3.60 27.60 14.51
N ASP A 16 -4.75 27.68 13.85
CA ASP A 16 -5.03 26.97 12.57
C ASP A 16 -4.37 27.66 11.36
N GLY A 17 -4.19 28.98 11.39
CA GLY A 17 -3.61 29.75 10.28
C GLY A 17 -2.09 29.62 10.12
N SER A 18 -1.38 29.26 11.19
CA SER A 18 0.09 29.10 11.17
C SER A 18 0.52 27.78 10.53
N ASP A 19 -0.23 26.70 10.82
CA ASP A 19 -0.03 25.38 10.25
C ASP A 19 -0.38 25.37 8.75
N GLU A 20 -1.46 26.05 8.34
CA GLU A 20 -1.85 26.13 6.92
C GLU A 20 -0.80 26.86 6.06
N ALA A 21 -0.20 27.94 6.58
CA ALA A 21 0.86 28.66 5.87
C ALA A 21 2.16 27.84 5.76
N ALA A 22 2.50 27.06 6.80
CA ALA A 22 3.64 26.15 6.78
C ALA A 22 3.40 24.99 5.78
N ASP A 23 2.22 24.36 5.84
CA ASP A 23 1.80 23.29 4.94
C ASP A 23 1.82 23.77 3.47
N ARG A 24 1.31 24.99 3.21
CA ARG A 24 1.35 25.59 1.88
C ARG A 24 2.78 25.74 1.35
N LYS A 25 3.72 26.22 2.16
CA LYS A 25 5.13 26.35 1.76
C LYS A 25 5.75 25.00 1.40
N VAL A 26 5.43 23.95 2.15
CA VAL A 26 5.89 22.59 1.85
C VAL A 26 5.34 22.12 0.50
N VAL A 27 4.04 22.31 0.26
CA VAL A 27 3.40 21.94 -1.01
C VAL A 27 4.00 22.72 -2.19
N GLU A 28 4.24 24.02 -2.04
CA GLU A 28 4.87 24.85 -3.08
C GLU A 28 6.30 24.37 -3.42
N GLN A 29 7.10 24.00 -2.40
CA GLN A 29 8.44 23.45 -2.60
C GLN A 29 8.41 22.09 -3.31
N GLU A 30 7.54 21.18 -2.88
CA GLU A 30 7.38 19.88 -3.53
C GLU A 30 6.85 20.02 -4.96
N GLN A 31 5.90 20.93 -5.21
CA GLN A 31 5.38 21.19 -6.55
C GLN A 31 6.45 21.78 -7.47
N ALA A 32 7.33 22.65 -6.95
CA ALA A 32 8.48 23.17 -7.70
C ALA A 32 9.43 22.04 -8.12
N ALA A 33 9.76 21.11 -7.20
CA ALA A 33 10.58 19.96 -7.51
C ALA A 33 9.94 19.05 -8.57
N ILE A 34 8.62 18.79 -8.48
CA ILE A 34 7.88 18.06 -9.50
C ILE A 34 7.89 18.79 -10.84
N ARG A 35 7.76 20.11 -10.85
CA ARG A 35 7.81 20.91 -12.09
C ARG A 35 9.17 20.76 -12.78
N ASP A 36 10.25 20.77 -12.03
CA ASP A 36 11.59 20.56 -12.58
C ASP A 36 11.80 19.12 -13.07
N PHE A 37 11.24 18.13 -12.36
CA PHE A 37 11.16 16.75 -12.86
C PHE A 37 10.43 16.66 -14.20
N VAL A 38 9.25 17.29 -14.33
CA VAL A 38 8.45 17.27 -15.56
C VAL A 38 9.16 17.98 -16.72
N LYS A 39 9.89 19.07 -16.47
CA LYS A 39 10.73 19.73 -17.49
C LYS A 39 11.82 18.80 -18.03
N GLY A 40 12.30 17.86 -17.22
CA GLY A 40 13.28 16.85 -17.63
C GLY A 40 12.69 15.69 -18.44
N LEU A 41 11.38 15.62 -18.64
CA LEU A 41 10.72 14.58 -19.43
C LEU A 41 10.70 14.94 -20.92
N SER A 42 10.95 13.94 -21.77
CA SER A 42 10.69 14.08 -23.21
C SER A 42 9.19 14.03 -23.50
N GLY A 43 8.76 14.60 -24.62
CA GLY A 43 7.36 14.49 -25.08
C GLY A 43 6.92 13.03 -25.28
N ASP A 44 7.85 12.16 -25.65
CA ASP A 44 7.60 10.72 -25.79
C ASP A 44 7.43 10.02 -24.43
N ASP A 45 8.11 10.47 -23.37
CA ASP A 45 7.89 9.95 -22.03
C ASP A 45 6.47 10.22 -21.54
N ILE A 46 5.94 11.41 -21.84
CA ILE A 46 4.58 11.81 -21.49
C ILE A 46 3.57 10.99 -22.29
N LYS A 47 3.70 10.96 -23.62
CA LYS A 47 2.78 10.22 -24.52
C LYS A 47 2.78 8.71 -24.27
N SER A 48 3.93 8.13 -23.99
CA SER A 48 4.06 6.70 -23.75
C SER A 48 3.55 6.30 -22.36
N GLY A 49 3.51 7.22 -21.39
CA GLY A 49 3.24 6.92 -19.98
C GLY A 49 4.50 6.55 -19.18
N ASN A 50 5.69 6.60 -19.80
CA ASN A 50 6.97 6.31 -19.16
C ASN A 50 7.34 7.31 -18.06
N TRP A 51 6.72 8.49 -18.06
CA TRP A 51 6.83 9.47 -16.98
C TRP A 51 6.53 8.87 -15.59
N PHE A 52 5.58 7.94 -15.49
CA PHE A 52 5.22 7.30 -14.22
C PHE A 52 6.37 6.45 -13.66
N THR A 53 7.02 5.68 -14.54
CA THR A 53 8.19 4.87 -14.17
C THR A 53 9.34 5.76 -13.65
N LYS A 54 9.61 6.86 -14.36
CA LYS A 54 10.63 7.84 -13.95
C LYS A 54 10.26 8.53 -12.64
N LEU A 55 8.98 8.82 -12.43
CA LEU A 55 8.47 9.43 -11.22
C LEU A 55 8.59 8.48 -10.03
N ALA A 56 8.19 7.21 -10.18
CA ALA A 56 8.30 6.22 -9.11
C ALA A 56 9.75 6.07 -8.65
N ALA A 57 10.70 6.01 -9.59
CA ALA A 57 12.12 6.01 -9.28
C ALA A 57 12.55 7.31 -8.57
N HIS A 58 12.18 8.47 -9.08
CA HIS A 58 12.52 9.76 -8.48
C HIS A 58 11.94 9.92 -7.06
N ALA A 59 10.68 9.56 -6.87
CA ALA A 59 9.93 9.71 -5.63
C ALA A 59 10.43 8.79 -4.51
N MET A 60 10.90 7.59 -4.87
CA MET A 60 11.21 6.52 -3.93
C MET A 60 12.72 6.36 -3.67
N ASN A 61 13.61 6.55 -4.66
CA ASN A 61 15.06 6.27 -4.56
C ASN A 61 15.72 6.90 -3.32
N THR A 62 15.50 8.19 -3.06
CA THR A 62 16.06 8.87 -1.87
C THR A 62 15.12 8.83 -0.66
N TYR A 63 13.86 8.49 -0.87
CA TYR A 63 12.84 8.53 0.19
C TYR A 63 12.91 7.26 1.03
N THR A 64 13.08 6.10 0.40
CA THR A 64 13.16 4.79 1.07
C THR A 64 14.44 4.64 1.89
N GLU A 65 15.52 5.29 1.50
CA GLU A 65 16.78 5.33 2.26
C GLU A 65 16.67 6.15 3.55
N LYS A 66 15.76 7.14 3.59
CA LYS A 66 15.62 8.07 4.72
C LYS A 66 14.51 7.70 5.69
N VAL A 67 13.49 7.01 5.21
CA VAL A 67 12.26 6.73 5.95
C VAL A 67 12.25 5.26 6.34
N ASP A 68 12.80 4.96 7.50
CA ASP A 68 12.75 3.65 8.12
C ASP A 68 11.87 3.66 9.38
N TRP A 69 11.73 2.49 10.01
CA TRP A 69 10.99 2.38 11.27
C TRP A 69 11.58 3.31 12.35
N GLN A 70 12.90 3.52 12.36
CA GLN A 70 13.59 4.36 13.34
C GLN A 70 13.28 5.84 13.14
N TYR A 71 13.14 6.31 11.89
CA TYR A 71 12.70 7.66 11.55
C TYR A 71 11.35 7.99 12.22
N PHE A 72 10.38 7.07 12.13
CA PHE A 72 9.09 7.26 12.78
C PHE A 72 9.14 7.05 14.29
N GLN A 73 9.93 6.10 14.80
CA GLN A 73 10.08 5.86 16.23
C GLN A 73 10.69 7.06 16.95
N ASN A 74 11.68 7.73 16.34
CA ASN A 74 12.29 8.94 16.89
C ASN A 74 11.33 10.12 16.86
N ARG A 75 10.49 10.22 15.82
CA ARG A 75 9.54 11.32 15.64
C ARG A 75 8.25 11.18 16.45
N TYR A 76 7.83 9.94 16.73
CA TYR A 76 6.55 9.61 17.36
C TYR A 76 6.74 8.58 18.49
N ALA A 77 7.74 8.80 19.34
CA ALA A 77 8.07 7.89 20.44
C ALA A 77 6.85 7.63 21.35
N GLY A 78 6.51 6.35 21.53
CA GLY A 78 5.40 5.91 22.40
C GLY A 78 4.00 6.03 21.80
N VAL A 79 3.84 6.52 20.57
CA VAL A 79 2.53 6.62 19.90
C VAL A 79 2.23 5.32 19.13
N PRO A 80 1.03 4.72 19.27
CA PRO A 80 0.65 3.55 18.48
C PRO A 80 0.67 3.84 16.97
N ALA A 81 1.10 2.86 16.17
CA ALA A 81 1.20 2.99 14.71
C ALA A 81 -0.11 3.47 14.06
N ASP A 82 -1.26 2.98 14.55
CA ASP A 82 -2.59 3.37 14.07
C ASP A 82 -2.87 4.89 14.16
N ALA A 83 -2.37 5.57 15.19
CA ALA A 83 -2.56 7.01 15.37
C ALA A 83 -1.64 7.81 14.45
N VAL A 84 -0.38 7.38 14.31
CA VAL A 84 0.58 8.01 13.39
C VAL A 84 0.11 7.85 11.94
N VAL A 85 -0.37 6.66 11.56
CA VAL A 85 -0.95 6.41 10.23
C VAL A 85 -2.13 7.33 9.94
N ASP A 86 -3.07 7.49 10.87
CA ASP A 86 -4.21 8.40 10.68
C ASP A 86 -3.76 9.86 10.48
N GLN A 87 -2.75 10.30 11.24
CA GLN A 87 -2.16 11.63 11.07
C GLN A 87 -1.48 11.79 9.71
N ARG A 88 -0.71 10.79 9.24
CA ARG A 88 -0.07 10.82 7.91
C ARG A 88 -1.11 10.88 6.78
N ILE A 89 -2.19 10.10 6.87
CA ILE A 89 -3.28 10.12 5.90
C ILE A 89 -3.95 11.49 5.86
N LYS A 90 -4.25 12.09 7.01
CA LYS A 90 -4.84 13.44 7.09
C LYS A 90 -3.91 14.52 6.55
N MET A 91 -2.60 14.42 6.81
CA MET A 91 -1.60 15.36 6.31
C MET A 91 -1.47 15.26 4.78
N ALA A 92 -1.32 14.04 4.23
CA ALA A 92 -1.27 13.83 2.78
C ALA A 92 -2.56 14.32 2.09
N ALA A 93 -3.73 14.07 2.68
CA ALA A 93 -4.98 14.58 2.16
C ALA A 93 -5.07 16.12 2.15
N ARG A 94 -4.52 16.78 3.18
CA ARG A 94 -4.40 18.24 3.23
C ARG A 94 -3.45 18.76 2.15
N TYR A 95 -2.29 18.15 1.96
CA TYR A 95 -1.35 18.53 0.90
C TYR A 95 -1.96 18.37 -0.51
N ALA A 96 -2.70 17.29 -0.75
CA ALA A 96 -3.43 17.10 -2.01
C ALA A 96 -4.54 18.15 -2.22
N ALA A 97 -5.17 18.62 -1.14
CA ALA A 97 -6.16 19.70 -1.20
C ALA A 97 -5.51 21.05 -1.54
N LEU A 98 -4.40 21.37 -0.86
CA LEU A 98 -3.62 22.59 -1.09
C LEU A 98 -3.07 22.64 -2.53
N GLU A 99 -2.56 21.53 -3.05
CA GLU A 99 -2.15 21.41 -4.45
C GLU A 99 -3.32 21.71 -5.40
N GLY A 100 -4.48 21.10 -5.17
CA GLY A 100 -5.67 21.37 -5.99
C GLY A 100 -6.09 22.84 -5.99
N GLY A 101 -5.84 23.56 -4.89
CA GLY A 101 -6.10 24.99 -4.75
C GLY A 101 -5.08 25.88 -5.47
N LEU A 102 -3.80 25.49 -5.43
CA LEU A 102 -2.72 26.18 -6.16
C LEU A 102 -2.86 25.98 -7.68
N SER A 103 -3.11 24.75 -8.11
CA SER A 103 -3.22 24.39 -9.53
C SER A 103 -4.45 25.01 -10.17
N ALA A 104 -5.56 25.18 -9.44
CA ALA A 104 -6.75 25.88 -9.92
C ALA A 104 -6.49 27.33 -10.38
N GLY A 105 -5.62 28.07 -9.68
CA GLY A 105 -5.21 29.41 -10.10
C GLY A 105 -4.41 29.40 -11.42
N ALA A 106 -3.60 28.36 -11.63
CA ALA A 106 -2.83 28.18 -12.86
C ALA A 106 -3.72 27.76 -14.05
N TYR A 107 -4.74 26.92 -13.84
CA TYR A 107 -5.70 26.54 -14.88
C TYR A 107 -6.53 27.74 -15.34
N THR A 108 -7.00 28.60 -14.44
CA THR A 108 -7.72 29.83 -14.82
C THR A 108 -6.83 30.78 -15.63
N ALA A 109 -5.55 30.91 -15.30
CA ALA A 109 -4.60 31.72 -16.06
C ALA A 109 -4.27 31.12 -17.44
N ALA A 110 -4.07 29.81 -17.54
CA ALA A 110 -3.80 29.12 -18.80
C ALA A 110 -5.02 29.15 -19.73
N VAL A 111 -6.22 28.91 -19.19
CA VAL A 111 -7.48 29.00 -19.93
C VAL A 111 -7.77 30.45 -20.35
N ALA A 112 -7.56 31.43 -19.46
CA ALA A 112 -7.68 32.86 -19.81
C ALA A 112 -6.67 33.29 -20.87
N ALA A 113 -5.44 32.75 -20.86
CA ALA A 113 -4.46 32.97 -21.90
C ALA A 113 -4.89 32.36 -23.24
N THR A 114 -5.51 31.17 -23.24
CA THR A 114 -6.07 30.55 -24.45
C THR A 114 -7.35 31.22 -24.98
N ILE A 115 -8.15 31.84 -24.11
CA ILE A 115 -9.37 32.58 -24.48
C ILE A 115 -9.02 34.01 -24.94
N GLY A 116 -8.05 34.65 -24.29
CA GLY A 116 -7.55 35.99 -24.64
C GLY A 116 -6.75 36.03 -25.94
N SER A 117 -6.21 34.89 -26.39
CA SER A 117 -5.60 34.72 -27.71
C SER A 117 -6.61 34.20 -28.73
N LEU A 118 -7.60 35.02 -29.11
CA LEU A 118 -8.36 34.91 -30.37
C LEU A 118 -8.50 33.47 -30.96
N GLY A 119 -9.37 32.66 -30.39
CA GLY A 119 -10.14 31.64 -31.12
C GLY A 119 -9.42 30.44 -31.77
N GLY A 120 -8.17 30.11 -31.42
CA GLY A 120 -7.48 28.96 -32.01
C GLY A 120 -6.52 28.27 -31.06
N ALA A 121 -6.70 26.97 -30.86
CA ALA A 121 -5.73 26.10 -30.19
C ALA A 121 -4.39 26.13 -30.96
N SER A 122 -3.51 27.05 -30.59
CA SER A 122 -2.16 27.15 -31.12
C SER A 122 -1.39 25.86 -30.79
N PRO A 123 -0.57 25.31 -31.71
CA PRO A 123 0.30 24.16 -31.46
C PRO A 123 1.23 24.31 -30.24
N ALA A 124 1.47 25.53 -29.77
CA ALA A 124 2.27 25.83 -28.57
C ALA A 124 1.46 25.81 -27.25
N THR A 125 0.13 25.89 -27.30
CA THR A 125 -0.74 25.90 -26.11
C THR A 125 -1.08 24.51 -25.58
N VAL A 126 -1.19 23.51 -26.47
CA VAL A 126 -1.42 22.10 -26.10
C VAL A 126 -0.28 21.51 -25.26
N PRO A 127 1.01 21.74 -25.56
CA PRO A 127 2.12 21.28 -24.73
C PRO A 127 2.11 21.85 -23.30
N ALA A 128 1.76 23.14 -23.14
CA ALA A 128 1.74 23.79 -21.82
C ALA A 128 0.63 23.22 -20.92
N ALA A 129 -0.58 23.02 -21.46
CA ALA A 129 -1.68 22.40 -20.72
C ALA A 129 -1.36 20.96 -20.31
N VAL A 130 -0.77 20.17 -21.21
CA VAL A 130 -0.34 18.80 -20.92
C VAL A 130 0.76 18.76 -19.84
N ALA A 131 1.70 19.71 -19.86
CA ALA A 131 2.75 19.79 -18.86
C ALA A 131 2.19 20.11 -17.45
N THR A 132 1.28 21.08 -17.31
CA THR A 132 0.64 21.40 -16.03
C THR A 132 -0.10 20.21 -15.44
N VAL A 133 -0.85 19.50 -16.28
CA VAL A 133 -1.57 18.28 -15.85
C VAL A 133 -0.61 17.19 -15.43
N THR A 134 0.50 17.03 -16.15
CA THR A 134 1.53 16.05 -15.79
C THR A 134 2.15 16.39 -14.44
N VAL A 135 2.34 17.69 -14.12
CA VAL A 135 2.81 18.14 -12.79
C VAL A 135 1.82 17.73 -11.70
N ASP A 136 0.53 18.04 -11.86
CA ASP A 136 -0.48 17.73 -10.84
C ASP A 136 -0.62 16.23 -10.61
N VAL A 137 -0.70 15.46 -11.71
CA VAL A 137 -0.78 13.99 -11.62
C VAL A 137 0.48 13.42 -11.00
N ALA A 138 1.67 13.93 -11.35
CA ALA A 138 2.91 13.48 -10.77
C ALA A 138 3.01 13.79 -9.27
N PHE A 139 2.57 14.98 -8.86
CA PHE A 139 2.53 15.37 -7.45
C PHE A 139 1.64 14.43 -6.63
N ILE A 140 0.38 14.24 -7.04
CA ILE A 140 -0.57 13.39 -6.31
C ILE A 140 -0.07 11.94 -6.28
N THR A 141 0.49 11.46 -7.39
CA THR A 141 1.03 10.10 -7.48
C THR A 141 2.21 9.90 -6.54
N GLN A 142 3.17 10.85 -6.51
CA GLN A 142 4.29 10.81 -5.58
C GLN A 142 3.81 10.80 -4.13
N LEU A 143 2.83 11.65 -3.81
CA LEU A 143 2.26 11.74 -2.46
C LEU A 143 1.60 10.43 -2.03
N GLN A 144 0.82 9.78 -2.92
CA GLN A 144 0.18 8.49 -2.67
C GLN A 144 1.19 7.34 -2.52
N LEU A 145 2.25 7.31 -3.33
CA LEU A 145 3.32 6.32 -3.23
C LEU A 145 4.07 6.45 -1.89
N ARG A 146 4.48 7.67 -1.53
CA ARG A 146 5.16 7.93 -0.25
C ARG A 146 4.27 7.60 0.93
N LEU A 147 2.99 7.98 0.89
CA LEU A 147 2.03 7.64 1.95
C LEU A 147 1.88 6.13 2.12
N ALA A 148 1.73 5.38 1.02
CA ALA A 148 1.61 3.92 1.09
C ALA A 148 2.89 3.28 1.68
N TYR A 149 4.07 3.77 1.29
CA TYR A 149 5.34 3.33 1.84
C TYR A 149 5.46 3.64 3.34
N ASP A 150 5.15 4.86 3.76
CA ASP A 150 5.16 5.25 5.18
C ASP A 150 4.27 4.33 6.02
N ILE A 151 3.07 4.03 5.51
CA ILE A 151 2.12 3.16 6.20
C ILE A 151 2.69 1.74 6.32
N SER A 152 3.35 1.23 5.28
CA SER A 152 3.99 -0.08 5.33
C SER A 152 5.10 -0.13 6.40
N VAL A 153 5.94 0.90 6.46
CA VAL A 153 7.00 1.04 7.47
C VAL A 153 6.41 1.18 8.89
N LEU A 154 5.36 1.98 9.06
CA LEU A 154 4.68 2.20 10.35
C LEU A 154 4.05 0.92 10.90
N TYR A 155 3.51 0.06 10.03
CA TYR A 155 2.98 -1.25 10.40
C TYR A 155 4.06 -2.35 10.46
N ARG A 156 5.34 -2.00 10.34
CA ARG A 156 6.48 -2.94 10.37
C ARG A 156 6.43 -4.00 9.27
N VAL A 157 5.85 -3.63 8.13
CA VAL A 157 5.89 -4.39 6.88
C VAL A 157 6.66 -3.55 5.85
N PRO A 158 7.98 -3.30 6.08
CA PRO A 158 8.77 -2.49 5.17
C PRO A 158 8.83 -3.18 3.80
N LEU A 159 8.47 -2.44 2.75
CA LEU A 159 8.56 -2.94 1.38
C LEU A 159 9.96 -2.73 0.85
N ASP A 160 10.52 -3.75 0.23
CA ASP A 160 11.76 -3.60 -0.53
C ASP A 160 11.45 -3.08 -1.93
N VAL A 161 11.70 -1.80 -2.18
CA VAL A 161 11.52 -1.21 -3.52
C VAL A 161 12.51 -1.74 -4.57
N HIS A 162 13.55 -2.47 -4.14
CA HIS A 162 14.44 -3.21 -5.02
C HIS A 162 13.87 -4.58 -5.40
N ASP A 163 12.86 -5.08 -4.70
CA ASP A 163 12.14 -6.28 -5.10
C ASP A 163 10.98 -5.91 -6.04
N PRO A 164 10.88 -6.54 -7.23
CA PRO A 164 9.84 -6.19 -8.19
C PRO A 164 8.42 -6.47 -7.67
N ASP A 165 8.23 -7.46 -6.79
CA ASP A 165 6.91 -7.82 -6.29
C ASP A 165 6.46 -6.82 -5.21
N ASP A 166 7.36 -6.41 -4.33
CA ASP A 166 7.12 -5.36 -3.32
C ASP A 166 6.90 -3.97 -3.94
N LEU A 167 7.67 -3.58 -4.96
CA LEU A 167 7.45 -2.34 -5.71
C LEU A 167 6.08 -2.36 -6.41
N TRP A 168 5.68 -3.49 -6.98
CA TRP A 168 4.38 -3.62 -7.62
C TRP A 168 3.23 -3.54 -6.60
N LYS A 169 3.40 -4.18 -5.44
CA LYS A 169 2.46 -4.08 -4.33
C LYS A 169 2.31 -2.63 -3.85
N LEU A 170 3.41 -1.90 -3.68
CA LEU A 170 3.38 -0.48 -3.36
C LEU A 170 2.52 0.32 -4.34
N ILE A 171 2.77 0.14 -5.65
CA ILE A 171 2.03 0.85 -6.71
C ILE A 171 0.55 0.50 -6.67
N ARG A 172 0.21 -0.78 -6.54
CA ARG A 172 -1.17 -1.26 -6.50
C ARG A 172 -1.94 -0.66 -5.32
N VAL A 173 -1.31 -0.68 -4.15
CA VAL A 173 -1.88 -0.17 -2.91
C VAL A 173 -2.02 1.36 -2.96
N ALA A 174 -0.98 2.08 -3.37
CA ALA A 174 -0.99 3.54 -3.48
C ALA A 174 -2.06 4.05 -4.45
N LEU A 175 -2.25 3.36 -5.58
CA LEU A 175 -3.20 3.73 -6.63
C LEU A 175 -4.58 3.07 -6.48
N THR A 176 -4.82 2.33 -5.39
CA THR A 176 -6.09 1.62 -5.14
C THR A 176 -6.53 0.67 -6.26
N ILE A 177 -5.57 0.06 -6.95
CA ILE A 177 -5.84 -0.87 -8.04
C ILE A 177 -6.34 -2.19 -7.42
N LYS A 178 -7.62 -2.52 -7.62
CA LYS A 178 -8.20 -3.75 -7.07
C LYS A 178 -7.59 -5.00 -7.72
N SER A 179 -7.22 -5.99 -6.91
CA SER A 179 -6.66 -7.27 -7.35
C SER A 179 -7.55 -8.02 -8.36
N GLY A 180 -8.86 -7.73 -8.42
CA GLY A 180 -9.82 -8.34 -9.35
C GLY A 180 -9.96 -7.68 -10.74
N GLU A 181 -9.56 -6.41 -10.93
CA GLU A 181 -9.61 -5.78 -12.27
C GLU A 181 -8.43 -6.20 -13.16
N ALA A 182 -7.38 -6.76 -12.56
CA ALA A 182 -6.25 -7.40 -13.24
C ALA A 182 -6.56 -8.85 -13.69
N ALA A 183 -7.75 -9.37 -13.40
CA ALA A 183 -8.22 -10.70 -13.81
C ALA A 183 -8.77 -10.74 -15.25
N ASN A 184 -8.73 -9.64 -16.01
CA ASN A 184 -8.74 -9.75 -17.46
C ASN A 184 -7.42 -10.40 -17.88
N LYS A 185 -7.50 -11.55 -18.58
CA LYS A 185 -6.45 -12.52 -18.98
C LYS A 185 -5.14 -11.94 -19.57
N THR A 186 -5.03 -10.64 -19.74
CA THR A 186 -3.90 -9.93 -20.36
C THR A 186 -2.87 -9.38 -19.35
N VAL A 187 -3.21 -9.20 -18.07
CA VAL A 187 -2.34 -8.51 -17.09
C VAL A 187 -1.66 -9.46 -16.09
N SER A 188 -2.33 -10.55 -15.69
CA SER A 188 -1.85 -11.43 -14.61
C SER A 188 -0.67 -12.35 -14.98
N LYS A 189 -0.49 -12.69 -16.27
CA LYS A 189 0.64 -13.55 -16.72
C LYS A 189 1.92 -12.80 -17.10
N ALA A 190 1.92 -11.46 -16.99
CA ALA A 190 3.06 -10.62 -17.39
C ALA A 190 3.79 -9.97 -16.19
N VAL A 191 3.44 -10.31 -14.95
CA VAL A 191 3.86 -9.58 -13.74
C VAL A 191 5.38 -9.62 -13.50
N PRO A 192 6.09 -10.77 -13.51
CA PRO A 192 7.51 -10.80 -13.18
C PRO A 192 8.41 -10.25 -14.30
N LEU A 193 7.98 -10.39 -15.56
CA LEU A 193 8.78 -10.02 -16.73
C LEU A 193 8.78 -8.51 -17.01
N VAL A 194 7.83 -7.77 -16.45
CA VAL A 194 7.63 -6.37 -16.78
C VAL A 194 8.10 -5.41 -15.70
N VAL A 195 8.15 -5.85 -14.43
CA VAL A 195 8.65 -5.04 -13.31
C VAL A 195 10.15 -5.30 -13.04
N ARG A 196 10.70 -6.46 -13.41
CA ARG A 196 12.16 -6.74 -13.28
C ARG A 196 13.08 -5.78 -14.05
N PRO A 197 12.79 -5.40 -15.31
CA PRO A 197 13.57 -4.35 -15.99
C PRO A 197 13.47 -2.99 -15.28
N LEU A 198 12.44 -2.81 -14.45
CA LEU A 198 12.10 -1.57 -13.77
C LEU A 198 12.91 -1.36 -12.50
N VAL A 199 13.05 -2.37 -11.64
CA VAL A 199 13.99 -2.35 -10.50
C VAL A 199 15.39 -2.00 -10.99
N LYS A 200 15.83 -2.69 -12.05
CA LYS A 200 17.14 -2.43 -12.65
C LYS A 200 17.23 -0.98 -13.13
N ARG A 201 16.16 -0.40 -13.69
CA ARG A 201 16.13 0.98 -14.20
C ARG A 201 15.96 2.05 -13.12
N PHE A 202 15.27 1.71 -12.03
CA PHE A 202 15.08 2.53 -10.83
C PHE A 202 16.44 2.93 -10.23
N TYR A 203 17.45 2.05 -10.35
CA TYR A 203 18.80 2.30 -9.84
C TYR A 203 19.92 2.41 -10.90
N SER A 204 19.73 1.94 -12.15
CA SER A 204 20.82 1.95 -13.17
C SER A 204 20.83 3.15 -14.13
N GLY A 205 19.93 4.13 -14.00
CA GLY A 205 19.97 5.39 -14.78
C GLY A 205 19.88 5.23 -16.30
N SER A 206 19.56 4.04 -16.83
CA SER A 206 19.82 3.69 -18.22
C SER A 206 18.57 3.74 -19.13
N THR A 207 18.74 4.41 -20.27
CA THR A 207 17.77 4.67 -21.33
C THR A 207 17.64 3.49 -22.30
N LEU A 208 17.07 2.36 -21.88
CA LEU A 208 16.85 1.22 -22.77
C LEU A 208 15.37 0.80 -22.90
N ALA A 209 15.02 0.32 -24.08
CA ALA A 209 13.66 0.12 -24.59
C ALA A 209 12.77 -0.82 -23.74
N ALA A 210 11.46 -0.64 -23.90
CA ALA A 210 10.41 -0.92 -22.91
C ALA A 210 9.90 -2.37 -22.81
N GLY A 211 9.61 -2.80 -21.57
CA GLY A 211 8.60 -3.81 -21.22
C GLY A 211 7.27 -3.13 -20.83
N ARG A 212 6.14 -3.75 -21.19
CA ARG A 212 4.85 -3.08 -21.53
C ARG A 212 3.77 -2.85 -20.43
N ALA A 213 4.05 -2.81 -19.12
CA ALA A 213 2.96 -2.79 -18.11
C ALA A 213 2.78 -1.45 -17.37
N LEU A 214 3.85 -0.73 -17.06
CA LEU A 214 3.76 0.55 -16.34
C LEU A 214 3.46 1.80 -17.19
N PRO A 215 3.84 1.85 -18.49
CA PRO A 215 3.37 2.94 -19.35
C PRO A 215 1.84 2.96 -19.48
N VAL A 216 1.17 1.82 -19.28
CA VAL A 216 -0.30 1.73 -19.23
C VAL A 216 -0.85 2.45 -17.99
N VAL A 217 -0.22 2.31 -16.83
CA VAL A 217 -0.60 3.03 -15.60
C VAL A 217 -0.43 4.53 -15.79
N GLY A 218 0.73 4.98 -16.29
CA GLY A 218 0.97 6.39 -16.58
C GLY A 218 0.00 6.99 -17.60
N LYS A 219 -0.35 6.24 -18.65
CA LYS A 219 -1.40 6.63 -19.61
C LYS A 219 -2.78 6.71 -18.95
N HIS A 220 -3.14 5.72 -18.14
CA HIS A 220 -4.43 5.67 -17.48
C HIS A 220 -4.61 6.81 -16.47
N LEU A 221 -3.57 7.12 -15.69
CA LEU A 221 -3.57 8.24 -14.73
C LEU A 221 -3.71 9.60 -15.43
N LEU A 222 -3.03 9.81 -16.56
CA LEU A 222 -3.20 11.02 -17.36
C LEU A 222 -4.60 11.09 -17.98
N GLN A 223 -5.10 10.02 -18.60
CA GLN A 223 -6.44 9.98 -19.21
C GLN A 223 -7.54 10.28 -18.18
N ARG A 224 -7.45 9.71 -16.98
CA ARG A 224 -8.42 9.92 -15.90
C ARG A 224 -8.42 11.37 -15.38
N ASN A 225 -7.28 12.04 -15.40
CA ASN A 225 -7.17 13.44 -14.97
C ASN A 225 -7.42 14.45 -16.11
N ILE A 226 -7.24 14.09 -17.38
CA ILE A 226 -7.59 14.95 -18.53
C ILE A 226 -9.10 15.26 -18.55
N ILE A 227 -9.95 14.35 -18.06
CA ILE A 227 -11.40 14.57 -17.91
C ILE A 227 -11.72 15.78 -17.00
N LYS A 228 -10.85 16.11 -16.04
CA LYS A 228 -11.01 17.30 -15.18
C LYS A 228 -10.83 18.62 -15.94
N ILE A 229 -10.20 18.60 -17.12
CA ILE A 229 -9.90 19.79 -17.96
C ILE A 229 -11.00 20.01 -19.01
N GLY A 230 -11.63 18.93 -19.48
CA GLY A 230 -12.55 18.96 -20.62
C GLY A 230 -13.94 19.51 -20.33
N ILE A 231 -14.27 19.84 -19.07
CA ILE A 231 -15.58 20.35 -18.67
C ILE A 231 -15.40 21.78 -18.12
N PRO A 232 -15.69 22.84 -18.92
CA PRO A 232 -15.46 24.25 -18.55
C PRO A 232 -16.27 24.77 -17.33
N LEU A 233 -17.03 23.91 -16.66
CA LEU A 233 -17.97 24.25 -15.58
C LEU A 233 -17.71 23.53 -14.26
N ILE A 234 -16.64 22.74 -14.12
CA ILE A 234 -16.28 22.17 -12.83
C ILE A 234 -15.42 23.19 -12.08
N GLY A 235 -16.07 23.97 -11.21
CA GLY A 235 -15.43 25.01 -10.43
C GLY A 235 -14.25 24.50 -9.60
N VAL A 236 -13.25 25.37 -9.45
CA VAL A 236 -12.11 25.31 -8.53
C VAL A 236 -12.36 24.58 -7.19
N PRO A 237 -13.54 24.68 -6.52
CA PRO A 237 -13.78 23.95 -5.27
C PRO A 237 -13.84 22.42 -5.41
N LEU A 238 -14.30 21.87 -6.54
CA LEU A 238 -14.53 20.42 -6.66
C LEU A 238 -13.22 19.65 -6.90
N SER A 239 -12.24 20.24 -7.58
CA SER A 239 -10.91 19.63 -7.78
C SER A 239 -10.13 19.47 -6.47
N VAL A 240 -10.20 20.48 -5.59
CA VAL A 240 -9.65 20.44 -4.22
C VAL A 240 -10.25 19.28 -3.43
N LEU A 241 -11.59 19.15 -3.46
CA LEU A 241 -12.30 18.10 -2.74
C LEU A 241 -12.01 16.69 -3.30
N LEU A 242 -11.90 16.55 -4.63
CA LEU A 242 -11.60 15.28 -5.28
C LEU A 242 -10.18 14.81 -4.97
N ASN A 243 -9.16 15.67 -5.03
CA ASN A 243 -7.78 15.30 -4.74
C ASN A 243 -7.59 14.92 -3.27
N ARG A 244 -8.25 15.64 -2.35
CA ARG A 244 -8.31 15.29 -0.92
C ARG A 244 -8.96 13.94 -0.72
N TYR A 245 -10.12 13.71 -1.34
CA TYR A 245 -10.89 12.48 -1.17
C TYR A 245 -10.15 11.25 -1.71
N THR A 246 -9.60 11.32 -2.93
CA THR A 246 -8.86 10.19 -3.52
C THR A 246 -7.64 9.82 -2.69
N THR A 247 -6.91 10.80 -2.17
CA THR A 247 -5.76 10.58 -1.28
C THR A 247 -6.19 9.98 0.06
N LEU A 248 -7.31 10.41 0.63
CA LEU A 248 -7.89 9.79 1.82
C LEU A 248 -8.27 8.32 1.59
N VAL A 249 -8.86 8.01 0.42
CA VAL A 249 -9.25 6.65 0.05
C VAL A 249 -8.00 5.78 -0.16
N ALA A 250 -6.99 6.28 -0.87
CA ALA A 250 -5.71 5.61 -1.05
C ALA A 250 -5.02 5.31 0.28
N GLY A 251 -4.94 6.29 1.17
CA GLY A 251 -4.38 6.12 2.51
C GLY A 251 -5.15 5.10 3.35
N ARG A 252 -6.50 5.13 3.33
CA ARG A 252 -7.33 4.15 4.04
C ARG A 252 -7.19 2.75 3.48
N HIS A 253 -7.06 2.62 2.17
CA HIS A 253 -6.83 1.33 1.52
C HIS A 253 -5.45 0.76 1.89
N ALA A 254 -4.40 1.58 1.82
CA ALA A 254 -3.06 1.20 2.27
C ALA A 254 -3.05 0.80 3.75
N ARG A 255 -3.73 1.57 4.60
CA ARG A 255 -3.93 1.23 6.01
C ARG A 255 -4.57 -0.13 6.16
N ALA A 256 -5.66 -0.41 5.46
CA ALA A 256 -6.36 -1.69 5.56
C ALA A 256 -5.44 -2.87 5.16
N VAL A 257 -4.72 -2.75 4.05
CA VAL A 257 -3.81 -3.80 3.54
C VAL A 257 -2.66 -4.06 4.51
N PHE A 258 -1.86 -3.04 4.84
CA PHE A 258 -0.67 -3.25 5.67
C PHE A 258 -1.00 -3.54 7.14
N ARG A 259 -2.12 -3.04 7.66
CA ARG A 259 -2.59 -3.41 9.00
C ARG A 259 -3.00 -4.88 9.06
N ASN A 260 -3.61 -5.40 8.00
CA ASN A 260 -3.97 -6.81 7.93
C ASN A 260 -2.73 -7.68 7.94
N GLU A 261 -1.76 -7.38 7.09
CA GLU A 261 -0.49 -8.11 7.04
C GLU A 261 0.28 -8.05 8.37
N ALA A 262 0.32 -6.88 9.01
CA ALA A 262 0.92 -6.75 10.33
C ALA A 262 0.22 -7.62 11.39
N ARG A 263 -1.12 -7.72 11.34
CA ARG A 263 -1.87 -8.64 12.20
C ARG A 263 -1.51 -10.10 11.94
N VAL A 264 -1.37 -10.49 10.67
CA VAL A 264 -0.96 -11.84 10.29
C VAL A 264 0.45 -12.16 10.79
N ILE A 265 1.37 -11.20 10.68
CA ILE A 265 2.73 -11.31 11.23
C ILE A 265 2.70 -11.46 12.76
N GLU A 266 1.95 -10.59 13.45
CA GLU A 266 1.80 -10.64 14.91
C GLU A 266 1.18 -11.97 15.37
N LEU A 267 0.21 -12.50 14.61
CA LEU A 267 -0.36 -13.83 14.84
C LEU A 267 0.70 -14.91 14.71
N ALA A 268 1.52 -14.87 13.64
CA ALA A 268 2.62 -15.80 13.42
C ALA A 268 3.65 -15.76 14.55
N GLU A 269 4.04 -14.56 14.99
CA GLU A 269 4.94 -14.34 16.12
C GLU A 269 4.36 -14.95 17.40
N GLY A 270 3.09 -14.65 17.71
CA GLY A 270 2.43 -15.17 18.90
C GLY A 270 2.28 -16.69 18.89
N ILE A 271 1.96 -17.31 17.75
CA ILE A 271 1.91 -18.77 17.60
C ILE A 271 3.30 -19.37 17.80
N SER A 272 4.32 -18.82 17.14
CA SER A 272 5.69 -19.32 17.24
C SER A 272 6.26 -19.21 18.66
N GLU A 273 5.93 -18.14 19.39
CA GLU A 273 6.39 -17.90 20.77
C GLU A 273 5.79 -18.86 21.78
N ARG A 274 4.51 -19.25 21.61
CA ARG A 274 3.83 -20.18 22.52
C ARG A 274 4.05 -21.65 22.16
N SER A 275 4.60 -21.94 20.99
CA SER A 275 4.75 -23.32 20.52
C SER A 275 5.85 -24.06 21.28
N ARG A 276 5.46 -25.17 21.91
CA ARG A 276 6.35 -26.20 22.48
C ARG A 276 6.68 -27.25 21.43
N HIS A 277 5.80 -27.43 20.44
CA HIS A 277 5.94 -28.41 19.36
C HIS A 277 6.08 -27.72 17.99
N PRO A 278 7.17 -26.98 17.72
CA PRO A 278 7.29 -26.11 16.56
C PRO A 278 7.22 -26.86 15.22
N GLN A 279 7.74 -28.08 15.15
CA GLN A 279 7.65 -28.90 13.93
C GLN A 279 6.21 -29.36 13.68
N LEU A 280 5.56 -29.96 14.68
CA LEU A 280 4.18 -30.44 14.58
C LEU A 280 3.20 -29.30 14.29
N MET A 281 3.40 -28.15 14.93
CA MET A 281 2.61 -26.93 14.70
C MET A 281 2.61 -26.53 13.22
N LEU A 282 3.76 -26.58 12.52
CA LEU A 282 3.82 -26.25 11.09
C LEU A 282 3.01 -27.23 10.22
N TRP A 283 3.02 -28.52 10.56
CA TRP A 283 2.22 -29.52 9.85
C TRP A 283 0.73 -29.32 10.06
N VAL A 284 0.31 -29.04 11.29
CA VAL A 284 -1.09 -28.79 11.64
C VAL A 284 -1.57 -27.47 11.03
N ALA A 285 -0.77 -26.41 11.08
CA ALA A 285 -1.09 -25.14 10.43
C ALA A 285 -1.29 -25.32 8.92
N TRP A 286 -0.41 -26.08 8.25
CA TRP A 286 -0.57 -26.37 6.82
C TRP A 286 -1.80 -27.24 6.53
N LEU A 287 -2.15 -28.17 7.42
CA LEU A 287 -3.36 -28.99 7.29
C LEU A 287 -4.63 -28.12 7.36
N VAL A 288 -4.69 -27.19 8.31
CA VAL A 288 -5.80 -26.25 8.48
C VAL A 288 -5.95 -25.37 7.24
N ILE A 289 -4.88 -24.73 6.78
CA ILE A 289 -4.88 -23.89 5.55
C ILE A 289 -5.34 -24.68 4.32
N ARG A 290 -5.01 -25.98 4.25
CA ARG A 290 -5.39 -26.85 3.12
C ARG A 290 -6.72 -27.55 3.31
N ALA A 291 -7.50 -27.24 4.35
CA ALA A 291 -8.81 -27.85 4.61
C ALA A 291 -9.77 -27.74 3.42
N ASN A 292 -9.67 -26.63 2.68
CA ASN A 292 -10.51 -26.36 1.51
C ASN A 292 -9.70 -26.30 0.20
N PRO A 293 -9.38 -27.44 -0.44
CA PRO A 293 -8.56 -27.48 -1.65
C PRO A 293 -9.23 -26.81 -2.87
N LYS A 294 -10.53 -26.47 -2.80
CA LYS A 294 -11.26 -25.82 -3.90
C LYS A 294 -11.22 -24.30 -3.85
N ALA A 295 -10.97 -23.71 -2.68
CA ALA A 295 -10.98 -22.25 -2.49
C ALA A 295 -9.67 -21.57 -2.95
N GLY A 296 -8.60 -22.36 -3.15
CA GLY A 296 -7.25 -21.80 -3.26
C GLY A 296 -6.73 -21.35 -1.90
N ILE A 297 -5.47 -20.93 -1.85
CA ILE A 297 -4.85 -20.39 -0.62
C ILE A 297 -4.99 -18.88 -0.67
N ALA A 298 -5.52 -18.28 0.40
CA ALA A 298 -5.63 -16.84 0.53
C ALA A 298 -4.24 -16.20 0.71
N ASP A 299 -4.09 -14.93 0.30
CA ASP A 299 -2.82 -14.20 0.44
C ASP A 299 -2.37 -14.13 1.92
N ASP A 300 -3.32 -14.02 2.86
CA ASP A 300 -3.06 -13.98 4.31
C ASP A 300 -2.59 -15.33 4.86
N GLU A 301 -3.17 -16.44 4.42
CA GLU A 301 -2.73 -17.79 4.81
C GLU A 301 -1.32 -18.09 4.29
N ALA A 302 -1.04 -17.72 3.04
CA ALA A 302 0.29 -17.87 2.45
C ALA A 302 1.34 -17.02 3.18
N LEU A 303 0.97 -15.78 3.56
CA LEU A 303 1.81 -14.89 4.36
C LEU A 303 2.07 -15.46 5.75
N LEU A 304 1.02 -15.96 6.43
CA LEU A 304 1.11 -16.61 7.74
C LEU A 304 2.09 -17.78 7.68
N MET A 305 1.90 -18.69 6.73
CA MET A 305 2.72 -19.89 6.61
C MET A 305 4.19 -19.54 6.34
N ARG A 306 4.45 -18.59 5.43
CA ARG A 306 5.81 -18.10 5.15
C ARG A 306 6.49 -17.55 6.41
N HIS A 307 5.76 -16.80 7.23
CA HIS A 307 6.31 -16.23 8.46
C HIS A 307 6.48 -17.26 9.58
N LEU A 308 5.54 -18.20 9.75
CA LEU A 308 5.68 -19.29 10.70
C LEU A 308 6.94 -20.12 10.41
N VAL A 309 7.16 -20.55 9.17
CA VAL A 309 8.36 -21.32 8.79
C VAL A 309 9.65 -20.54 9.06
N ARG A 310 9.65 -19.23 8.75
CA ARG A 310 10.80 -18.36 9.03
C ARG A 310 11.07 -18.26 10.53
N LEU A 311 10.05 -17.95 11.32
CA LEU A 311 10.17 -17.76 12.78
C LEU A 311 10.56 -19.07 13.48
N VAL A 312 10.00 -20.20 13.06
CA VAL A 312 10.36 -21.51 13.57
C VAL A 312 11.82 -21.84 13.30
N ARG A 313 12.32 -21.55 12.09
CA ARG A 313 13.75 -21.71 11.78
C ARG A 313 14.64 -20.79 12.63
N GLU A 314 14.27 -19.53 12.77
CA GLU A 314 15.10 -18.53 13.46
C GLU A 314 15.09 -18.68 14.98
N ARG A 315 13.95 -19.05 15.57
CA ARG A 315 13.76 -19.13 17.03
C ARG A 315 14.01 -20.53 17.58
N HIS A 316 13.55 -21.55 16.86
CA HIS A 316 13.56 -22.93 17.34
C HIS A 316 14.61 -23.80 16.62
N GLU A 317 15.36 -23.24 15.66
CA GLU A 317 16.37 -23.93 14.85
C GLU A 317 15.83 -25.17 14.10
N VAL A 318 14.50 -25.23 13.90
CA VAL A 318 13.82 -26.32 13.20
C VAL A 318 13.65 -25.97 11.73
N VAL A 319 14.17 -26.84 10.86
CA VAL A 319 13.93 -26.79 9.41
C VAL A 319 13.28 -28.11 8.99
N ASP A 320 12.02 -28.05 8.53
CA ASP A 320 11.32 -29.22 8.03
C ASP A 320 11.36 -29.29 6.50
N GLU A 321 12.39 -29.97 5.98
CA GLU A 321 12.54 -30.19 4.53
C GLU A 321 11.42 -31.05 3.93
N ARG A 322 10.79 -31.92 4.74
CA ARG A 322 9.69 -32.76 4.27
C ARG A 322 8.46 -31.92 4.02
N LEU A 323 8.13 -31.00 4.92
CA LEU A 323 7.02 -30.06 4.77
C LEU A 323 7.20 -29.19 3.51
N ALA A 324 8.42 -28.72 3.25
CA ALA A 324 8.72 -27.91 2.06
C ALA A 324 8.49 -28.64 0.73
N GLN A 325 8.48 -29.98 0.73
CA GLN A 325 8.24 -30.82 -0.46
C GLN A 325 6.78 -31.28 -0.60
N VAL A 326 5.90 -30.93 0.35
CA VAL A 326 4.49 -31.33 0.32
C VAL A 326 3.73 -30.54 -0.75
N VAL A 327 3.20 -31.26 -1.74
CA VAL A 327 2.30 -30.69 -2.75
C VAL A 327 0.85 -30.78 -2.30
N ASP A 328 0.45 -31.97 -1.84
CA ASP A 328 -0.85 -32.26 -1.25
C ASP A 328 -0.65 -32.87 0.14
N ILE A 329 -1.27 -32.25 1.13
CA ILE A 329 -1.20 -32.73 2.51
C ILE A 329 -2.23 -33.85 2.72
N ASP A 330 -1.76 -34.98 3.24
CA ASP A 330 -2.60 -36.10 3.66
C ASP A 330 -2.91 -35.97 5.16
N PRO A 331 -4.19 -35.77 5.55
CA PRO A 331 -4.58 -35.67 6.96
C PRO A 331 -4.11 -36.86 7.80
N ALA A 332 -4.19 -38.09 7.27
CA ALA A 332 -3.80 -39.29 8.02
C ALA A 332 -2.30 -39.29 8.37
N MET A 333 -1.48 -38.67 7.52
CA MET A 333 -0.06 -38.51 7.76
C MET A 333 0.22 -37.50 8.88
N VAL A 334 -0.61 -36.46 9.01
CA VAL A 334 -0.51 -35.47 10.08
C VAL A 334 -0.99 -36.06 11.40
N TRP A 335 -2.11 -36.77 11.40
CA TRP A 335 -2.65 -37.46 12.59
C TRP A 335 -1.68 -38.45 13.18
N LYS A 336 -0.98 -39.24 12.35
CA LYS A 336 0.11 -40.10 12.83
C LYS A 336 1.25 -39.36 13.53
N ARG A 337 1.51 -38.10 13.17
CA ARG A 337 2.51 -37.27 13.87
C ARG A 337 1.95 -36.74 15.18
N VAL A 338 0.69 -36.30 15.19
CA VAL A 338 -0.03 -35.87 16.40
C VAL A 338 -0.06 -37.00 17.43
N ASP A 339 -0.50 -38.21 17.02
CA ASP A 339 -0.58 -39.39 17.89
C ASP A 339 0.77 -39.90 18.39
N ALA A 340 1.87 -39.55 17.70
CA ALA A 340 3.22 -39.98 18.06
C ALA A 340 3.94 -38.95 18.95
N GLU A 341 3.42 -37.73 19.06
CA GLU A 341 4.04 -36.66 19.83
C GLU A 341 3.64 -36.81 21.31
N PRO A 342 4.61 -37.01 22.21
CA PRO A 342 4.30 -37.21 23.62
C PRO A 342 4.01 -35.88 24.33
N GLY A 343 3.00 -35.87 25.20
CA GLY A 343 2.73 -34.79 26.14
C GLY A 343 1.57 -33.90 25.74
N ASP A 344 1.45 -32.77 26.44
CA ASP A 344 0.34 -31.84 26.28
C ASP A 344 0.45 -31.05 24.98
N LEU A 345 -0.49 -31.28 24.05
CA LEU A 345 -0.56 -30.65 22.73
C LEU A 345 -1.45 -29.40 22.67
N ASP A 346 -1.82 -28.81 23.81
CA ASP A 346 -2.66 -27.60 23.88
C ASP A 346 -2.10 -26.44 23.05
N ASP A 347 -0.78 -26.30 22.93
CA ASP A 347 -0.15 -25.26 22.10
C ASP A 347 -0.35 -25.49 20.60
N VAL A 348 -0.43 -26.75 20.15
CA VAL A 348 -0.71 -27.12 18.76
C VAL A 348 -2.18 -26.87 18.44
N LEU A 349 -3.08 -27.16 19.40
CA LEU A 349 -4.49 -26.86 19.27
C LEU A 349 -4.77 -25.35 19.23
N ASP A 350 -4.20 -24.56 20.16
CA ASP A 350 -4.29 -23.08 20.15
C ASP A 350 -3.75 -22.51 18.83
N ALA A 351 -2.64 -23.06 18.32
CA ALA A 351 -2.10 -22.65 17.03
C ALA A 351 -3.08 -22.95 15.88
N ALA A 352 -3.67 -24.14 15.84
CA ALA A 352 -4.61 -24.54 14.80
C ALA A 352 -5.87 -23.65 14.79
N GLU A 353 -6.43 -23.38 15.97
CA GLU A 353 -7.60 -22.50 16.11
C GLU A 353 -7.31 -21.08 15.63
N ARG A 354 -6.11 -20.56 15.94
CA ARG A 354 -5.67 -19.23 15.47
C ARG A 354 -5.45 -19.19 13.97
N VAL A 355 -4.80 -20.21 13.40
CA VAL A 355 -4.57 -20.31 11.95
C VAL A 355 -5.89 -20.27 11.19
N ALA A 356 -6.91 -20.99 11.66
CA ALA A 356 -8.23 -21.05 11.02
C ALA A 356 -8.99 -19.70 11.01
N THR A 357 -8.53 -18.70 11.75
CA THR A 357 -9.17 -17.36 11.81
C THR A 357 -8.42 -16.29 11.00
N VAL A 358 -7.35 -16.67 10.29
CA VAL A 358 -6.44 -15.71 9.66
C VAL A 358 -7.08 -14.95 8.51
N ASP A 359 -7.88 -15.61 7.68
CA ASP A 359 -8.56 -15.04 6.52
C ASP A 359 -10.01 -14.62 6.81
N GLY A 360 -10.51 -14.92 8.02
CA GLY A 360 -11.82 -14.49 8.50
C GLY A 360 -12.54 -15.54 9.34
N ASP A 361 -13.80 -15.79 8.99
CA ASP A 361 -14.67 -16.71 9.72
C ASP A 361 -14.38 -18.17 9.35
N VAL A 362 -14.16 -19.01 10.37
CA VAL A 362 -13.87 -20.43 10.21
C VAL A 362 -14.98 -21.17 9.44
N ASP A 363 -14.60 -21.83 8.36
CA ASP A 363 -15.48 -22.60 7.50
C ASP A 363 -15.87 -23.97 8.12
N SER A 364 -16.81 -24.69 7.48
CA SER A 364 -17.28 -25.98 8.01
C SER A 364 -16.26 -27.10 7.94
N ARG A 365 -15.31 -27.03 7.00
CA ARG A 365 -14.22 -28.01 6.82
C ARG A 365 -13.10 -27.77 7.81
N GLU A 366 -12.71 -26.52 8.01
CA GLU A 366 -11.75 -26.14 9.05
C GLU A 366 -12.28 -26.53 10.43
N LYS A 367 -13.57 -26.29 10.72
CA LYS A 367 -14.22 -26.78 11.95
C LYS A 367 -14.12 -28.30 12.11
N ALA A 368 -14.26 -29.05 11.02
CA ALA A 368 -14.14 -30.50 11.07
C ALA A 368 -12.69 -30.93 11.39
N ILE A 369 -11.70 -30.31 10.76
CA ILE A 369 -10.28 -30.56 11.05
C ILE A 369 -9.94 -30.20 12.51
N LEU A 370 -10.44 -29.06 13.01
CA LEU A 370 -10.23 -28.66 14.41
C LEU A 370 -10.90 -29.62 15.39
N ALA A 371 -12.10 -30.12 15.08
CA ALA A 371 -12.77 -31.11 15.92
C ALA A 371 -11.98 -32.43 15.97
N GLU A 372 -11.51 -32.93 14.83
CA GLU A 372 -10.68 -34.13 14.74
C GLU A 372 -9.35 -33.95 15.48
N LEU A 373 -8.68 -32.80 15.32
CA LEU A 373 -7.47 -32.48 16.08
C LEU A 373 -7.71 -32.52 17.60
N ARG A 374 -8.83 -31.97 18.09
CA ARG A 374 -9.17 -32.06 19.52
C ARG A 374 -9.35 -33.49 20.01
N GLU A 375 -9.95 -34.36 19.19
CA GLU A 375 -10.09 -35.78 19.54
C GLU A 375 -8.72 -36.48 19.61
N HIS A 376 -7.80 -36.15 18.73
CA HIS A 376 -6.44 -36.70 18.74
C HIS A 376 -5.60 -36.17 19.91
N CYS A 377 -5.71 -34.88 20.25
CA CYS A 377 -4.98 -34.29 21.38
C CYS A 377 -5.52 -34.71 22.75
N SER A 378 -6.75 -35.23 22.84
CA SER A 378 -7.38 -35.63 24.12
C SER A 378 -7.27 -37.13 24.43
N ARG A 379 -6.50 -37.89 23.64
CA ARG A 379 -6.40 -39.35 23.74
C ARG A 379 -5.41 -39.89 24.79
N ASP A 380 -4.89 -39.04 25.66
CA ASP A 380 -4.01 -39.42 26.78
C ASP A 380 -4.76 -39.62 28.11
#